data_AF-A0A6B2C6Y1-F1
#
_entry.id   AF-A0A6B2C6Y1-F1
#
_cell.length_a   1.000
_cell.length_b   1.000
_cell.length_c   1.000
_cell.angle_alpha   90.00
_cell.angle_beta   90.00
_cell.angle_gamma   90.00
#
_symmetry.space_group_name_H-M   'P 1'
#
loop_
_entity.id
_entity.type
_entity.pdbx_description
1 polymer ?
#
loop_
_entity_poly.entity_id
_entity_poly.type
_entity_poly.pdbx_seq_one_letter_code
_entity_poly.pdbx_strand_id
1 'polypeptide(L)'
;MGIALLSNSLKAQRLRIYINDMWGAAISKFYLRLSERLGSVFTALLAFDERSEIYESNVLVIVKDKSFDVVREIVRIKREIEKEYEDKIVINPFIAREDEEDVIKTFIRASQTSN
;
A
#
# COMPACT_ATOMS: atom_id res chain seq x y z
N MET A 1 15.97 3.40 0.55
CA MET A 1 15.27 2.60 -0.47
C MET A 1 14.15 2.00 0.32
N GLY A 2 12.87 2.16 -0.09
CA GLY A 2 11.59 1.93 0.61
C GLY A 2 10.90 0.57 0.42
N ILE A 3 10.84 -0.37 1.39
CA ILE A 3 10.00 -1.56 1.40
C ILE A 3 9.92 -2.22 2.79
N ALA A 4 8.78 -2.03 3.48
CA ALA A 4 8.44 -2.79 4.68
C ALA A 4 7.75 -4.08 4.22
N LEU A 5 8.42 -5.21 4.45
CA LEU A 5 7.85 -6.55 4.31
C LEU A 5 7.71 -7.12 5.72
N LEU A 6 6.49 -7.18 6.23
CA LEU A 6 6.19 -7.92 7.45
C LEU A 6 5.07 -8.92 7.18
N SER A 7 5.41 -9.98 6.46
CA SER A 7 4.74 -11.27 6.61
C SER A 7 5.81 -12.31 6.91
N ASN A 8 5.73 -12.85 8.13
CA ASN A 8 6.61 -13.93 8.60
C ASN A 8 6.57 -15.12 7.63
N SER A 9 7.75 -15.72 7.45
CA SER A 9 7.99 -17.00 6.76
C SER A 9 7.93 -16.99 5.23
N LEU A 10 9.01 -16.54 4.58
CA LEU A 10 9.92 -17.40 3.81
C LEU A 10 10.95 -16.54 3.07
N LYS A 11 12.23 -16.75 3.41
CA LYS A 11 13.43 -16.33 2.67
C LYS A 11 13.60 -14.82 2.48
N ALA A 12 14.33 -14.26 3.45
CA ALA A 12 15.00 -12.97 3.38
C ALA A 12 15.76 -12.78 2.04
N GLN A 13 15.12 -12.11 1.08
CA GLN A 13 15.79 -11.37 0.02
C GLN A 13 15.55 -9.89 0.29
N ARG A 14 16.67 -9.19 0.56
CA ARG A 14 16.79 -7.81 1.00
C ARG A 14 15.80 -6.88 0.30
N LEU A 15 14.85 -6.36 1.06
CA LEU A 15 13.99 -5.25 0.69
C LEU A 15 14.30 -4.08 1.63
N ARG A 16 14.83 -2.98 1.09
CA ARG A 16 15.26 -1.79 1.86
C ARG A 16 14.05 -0.89 2.10
N ILE A 17 13.84 -0.25 3.29
CA ILE A 17 12.89 0.88 3.62
C ILE A 17 13.53 2.31 3.69
N TYR A 18 12.98 3.35 3.02
CA TYR A 18 13.32 4.78 3.07
C TYR A 18 12.34 5.35 4.10
N ILE A 19 12.77 5.48 5.36
CA ILE A 19 11.93 5.95 6.49
C ILE A 19 12.04 7.48 6.67
N ASN A 20 12.75 8.21 5.79
CA ASN A 20 13.21 9.58 6.07
C ASN A 20 12.47 10.72 5.32
N ASP A 21 11.39 10.44 4.58
CA ASP A 21 10.60 11.47 3.90
C ASP A 21 9.11 11.42 4.28
N MET A 22 8.39 12.49 3.94
CA MET A 22 6.96 12.64 4.26
C MET A 22 6.12 11.50 3.66
N TRP A 23 6.50 10.99 2.50
CA TRP A 23 5.86 9.86 1.84
C TRP A 23 5.96 8.58 2.67
N GLY A 24 7.17 8.19 3.09
CA GLY A 24 7.40 7.01 3.91
C GLY A 24 6.63 7.07 5.25
N ALA A 25 6.55 8.26 5.86
CA ALA A 25 5.76 8.49 7.06
C ALA A 25 4.24 8.34 6.80
N ALA A 26 3.73 8.91 5.71
CA ALA A 26 2.33 8.82 5.33
C ALA A 26 1.92 7.36 5.01
N ILE A 27 2.75 6.62 4.28
CA ILE A 27 2.52 5.20 3.98
C ILE A 27 2.54 4.33 5.24
N SER A 28 3.46 4.60 6.18
CA SER A 28 3.51 3.89 7.45
C SER A 28 2.22 4.11 8.26
N LYS A 29 1.72 5.35 8.32
CA LYS A 29 0.42 5.67 8.93
C LYS A 29 -0.73 4.97 8.22
N PHE A 30 -0.68 4.90 6.88
CA PHE A 30 -1.72 4.25 6.09
C PHE A 30 -1.80 2.76 6.39
N TYR A 31 -0.66 2.07 6.40
CA TYR A 31 -0.56 0.67 6.79
C TYR A 31 -1.12 0.42 8.19
N LEU A 32 -0.75 1.25 9.17
CA LEU A 32 -1.21 1.08 10.56
C LEU A 32 -2.73 1.23 10.68
N ARG A 33 -3.31 2.27 10.07
CA ARG A 33 -4.77 2.48 10.11
C ARG A 33 -5.55 1.41 9.37
N LEU A 34 -5.05 0.93 8.24
CA LEU A 34 -5.63 -0.21 7.53
C LEU A 34 -5.63 -1.45 8.43
N SER A 35 -4.49 -1.74 9.07
CA SER A 35 -4.36 -2.87 9.99
C SER A 35 -5.31 -2.77 11.18
N GLU A 36 -5.42 -1.58 11.78
CA GLU A 36 -6.27 -1.34 12.95
C GLU A 36 -7.77 -1.40 12.63
N ARG A 37 -8.20 -0.80 11.51
CA ARG A 37 -9.63 -0.65 11.19
C ARG A 37 -10.22 -1.78 10.37
N LEU A 38 -9.43 -2.44 9.53
CA LEU A 38 -9.88 -3.57 8.72
C LEU A 38 -9.49 -4.92 9.36
N GLY A 39 -8.57 -4.91 10.33
CA GLY A 39 -8.16 -6.11 11.04
C GLY A 39 -7.71 -7.22 10.10
N SER A 40 -8.31 -8.40 10.25
CA SER A 40 -7.96 -9.59 9.46
C SER A 40 -8.37 -9.54 7.99
N VAL A 41 -9.16 -8.53 7.56
CA VAL A 41 -9.53 -8.30 6.15
C VAL A 41 -8.38 -7.68 5.37
N PHE A 42 -7.54 -6.85 6.02
CA PHE A 42 -6.34 -6.31 5.40
C PHE A 42 -5.23 -7.37 5.39
N THR A 43 -4.70 -7.66 4.19
CA THR A 43 -3.68 -8.69 4.01
C THR A 43 -2.29 -8.07 3.85
N ALA A 44 -2.15 -7.09 2.95
CA ALA A 44 -0.86 -6.48 2.68
C ALA A 44 -0.99 -5.12 1.98
N LEU A 45 0.10 -4.35 2.00
CA LEU A 45 0.24 -3.10 1.26
C LEU A 45 1.60 -3.07 0.56
N LEU A 46 1.60 -2.71 -0.72
CA LEU A 46 2.80 -2.40 -1.48
C LEU A 46 2.73 -0.92 -1.88
N ALA A 47 3.71 -0.13 -1.47
CA ALA A 47 3.84 1.25 -1.89
C ALA A 47 4.98 1.40 -2.89
N PHE A 48 4.78 2.24 -3.90
CA PHE A 48 5.82 2.62 -4.85
C PHE A 48 6.41 3.98 -4.45
N ASP A 49 7.35 4.49 -5.25
CA ASP A 49 7.74 5.91 -5.13
C ASP A 49 6.50 6.79 -5.36
N GLU A 50 6.39 7.92 -4.67
CA GLU A 50 5.25 8.83 -4.79
C GLU A 50 4.98 9.25 -6.24
N ARG A 51 6.05 9.37 -7.05
CA ARG A 51 5.96 9.76 -8.47
C ARG A 51 5.75 8.59 -9.43
N SER A 52 5.79 7.36 -8.93
CA SER A 52 5.65 6.15 -9.74
C SER A 52 4.24 5.62 -9.63
N GLU A 53 3.58 5.43 -10.77
CA GLU A 53 2.22 4.94 -10.84
C GLU A 53 2.13 3.68 -11.70
N ILE A 54 1.38 2.69 -11.20
CA ILE A 54 0.99 1.48 -11.93
C ILE A 54 -0.53 1.45 -11.93
N TYR A 55 -1.14 1.43 -13.12
CA TYR A 55 -2.60 1.66 -13.25
C TYR A 55 -3.05 2.93 -12.53
N GLU A 56 -2.33 4.04 -12.75
CA GLU A 56 -2.57 5.35 -12.11
C GLU A 56 -2.46 5.31 -10.58
N SER A 57 -2.01 4.19 -9.99
CA SER A 57 -1.99 3.97 -8.55
C SER A 57 -0.55 3.89 -8.04
N ASN A 58 -0.25 4.60 -6.95
CA ASN A 58 1.06 4.60 -6.30
C ASN A 58 1.10 3.68 -5.06
N VAL A 59 -0.02 3.04 -4.73
CA VAL A 59 -0.15 2.02 -3.68
C VAL A 59 -1.04 0.88 -4.17
N LEU A 60 -0.65 -0.37 -3.89
CA LEU A 60 -1.50 -1.55 -3.98
C LEU A 60 -1.90 -1.98 -2.57
N VAL A 61 -3.20 -2.04 -2.30
CA VAL A 61 -3.80 -2.57 -1.08
C VAL A 61 -4.41 -3.93 -1.38
N ILE A 62 -3.98 -4.96 -0.64
CA ILE A 62 -4.45 -6.33 -0.79
C ILE A 62 -5.36 -6.66 0.39
N VAL A 63 -6.56 -7.13 0.09
CA VAL A 63 -7.60 -7.49 1.06
C VAL A 63 -8.14 -8.90 0.81
N LYS A 64 -8.75 -9.51 1.82
CA LYS A 64 -9.45 -10.80 1.66
C LYS A 64 -10.81 -10.65 0.99
N ASP A 65 -11.52 -9.57 1.34
CA ASP A 65 -12.83 -9.23 0.81
C ASP A 65 -12.83 -7.78 0.30
N LYS A 66 -13.48 -7.57 -0.84
CA LYS A 66 -13.58 -6.26 -1.52
C LYS A 66 -15.03 -5.80 -1.55
N SER A 67 -15.73 -5.92 -0.43
CA SER A 67 -17.05 -5.31 -0.25
C SER A 67 -16.97 -3.78 -0.31
N PHE A 68 -18.12 -3.17 -0.57
CA PHE A 68 -18.24 -1.72 -0.65
C PHE A 68 -17.82 -1.01 0.66
N ASP A 69 -18.08 -1.63 1.81
CA ASP A 69 -17.68 -1.07 3.12
C ASP A 69 -16.17 -1.07 3.30
N VAL A 70 -15.47 -2.14 2.87
CA VAL A 70 -14.01 -2.20 2.88
C VAL A 70 -13.42 -1.12 1.98
N VAL A 71 -13.90 -1.00 0.74
CA VAL A 71 -13.44 0.03 -0.21
C VAL A 71 -13.68 1.43 0.34
N ARG A 72 -14.87 1.69 0.91
CA ARG A 72 -15.22 2.96 1.52
C ARG A 72 -14.28 3.30 2.67
N GLU A 73 -13.99 2.35 3.55
CA GLU A 73 -13.12 2.58 4.69
C GLU A 73 -11.67 2.84 4.25
N ILE A 74 -11.15 2.13 3.24
CA ILE A 74 -9.83 2.41 2.65
C ILE A 74 -9.76 3.85 2.12
N VAL A 75 -10.79 4.29 1.37
CA VAL A 75 -10.87 5.66 0.84
C VAL A 75 -11.00 6.69 1.97
N ARG A 76 -11.72 6.37 3.04
CA ARG A 76 -11.82 7.25 4.21
C ARG A 76 -10.46 7.41 4.89
N ILE A 77 -9.78 6.30 5.17
CA ILE A 77 -8.47 6.31 5.83
C ILE A 77 -7.47 7.11 5.01
N LYS A 78 -7.39 6.88 3.68
CA LYS A 78 -6.46 7.63 2.82
C LYS A 78 -6.71 9.13 2.92
N ARG A 79 -7.98 9.57 2.90
CA ARG A 79 -8.36 10.98 2.96
C ARG A 79 -8.05 11.62 4.31
N GLU A 80 -8.21 10.88 5.40
CA GLU A 80 -7.80 11.34 6.73
C GLU A 80 -6.28 11.57 6.80
N ILE A 81 -5.50 10.71 6.17
CA ILE A 81 -4.04 10.86 6.11
C ILE A 81 -3.65 12.03 5.23
N GLU A 82 -4.16 12.11 3.99
CA GLU A 82 -3.87 13.23 3.08
C GLU A 82 -4.11 14.58 3.77
N LYS A 83 -5.23 14.72 4.49
CA LYS A 83 -5.54 15.92 5.30
C LYS A 83 -4.55 16.19 6.43
N GLU A 84 -4.07 15.17 7.13
CA GLU A 84 -3.03 15.32 8.17
C GLU A 84 -1.70 15.85 7.63
N TYR A 85 -1.45 15.64 6.34
CA TYR A 85 -0.29 16.17 5.62
C TYR A 85 -0.64 17.42 4.80
N GLU A 86 -1.74 18.11 5.10
CA GLU A 86 -2.21 19.33 4.40
C GLU A 86 -2.35 19.12 2.87
N ASP A 87 -2.77 17.91 2.46
CA ASP A 87 -2.92 17.50 1.07
C ASP A 87 -1.62 17.62 0.22
N LYS A 88 -0.45 17.70 0.87
CA LYS A 88 0.88 17.69 0.22
C LYS A 88 1.29 16.30 -0.28
N ILE A 89 0.62 15.26 0.19
CA ILE A 89 0.81 13.86 -0.20
C ILE A 89 -0.47 13.38 -0.85
N VAL A 90 -0.35 12.62 -1.94
CA VAL A 90 -1.49 11.98 -2.61
C VAL A 90 -1.31 10.46 -2.57
N ILE A 91 -2.25 9.77 -1.92
CA ILE A 91 -2.30 8.31 -1.90
C ILE A 91 -3.38 7.87 -2.89
N ASN A 92 -2.97 7.17 -3.95
CA ASN A 92 -3.87 6.58 -4.92
C ASN A 92 -3.82 5.05 -4.84
N PRO A 93 -4.75 4.43 -4.09
CA PRO A 93 -4.74 2.98 -3.86
C PRO A 93 -5.45 2.22 -4.98
N PHE A 94 -4.75 1.27 -5.58
CA PHE A 94 -5.37 0.14 -6.25
C PHE A 94 -5.77 -0.90 -5.19
N ILE A 95 -7.02 -1.37 -5.22
CA ILE A 95 -7.52 -2.36 -4.27
C ILE A 95 -7.73 -3.68 -4.98
N ALA A 96 -6.95 -4.69 -4.60
CA ALA A 96 -7.04 -6.05 -5.10
C ALA A 96 -7.42 -7.03 -3.99
N ARG A 97 -8.12 -8.10 -4.35
CA ARG A 97 -8.30 -9.26 -3.49
C ARG A 97 -7.05 -10.14 -3.53
N GLU A 98 -6.82 -10.90 -2.47
CA GLU A 98 -5.66 -11.80 -2.38
C GLU A 98 -5.68 -12.93 -3.42
N ASP A 99 -6.85 -13.29 -3.98
CA ASP A 99 -7.01 -14.25 -5.07
C ASP A 99 -6.73 -13.66 -6.47
N GLU A 100 -6.59 -12.33 -6.60
CA GLU A 100 -6.28 -11.65 -7.87
C GLU A 100 -4.77 -11.70 -8.17
N GLU A 101 -4.20 -12.91 -8.24
CA GLU A 101 -2.75 -13.13 -8.36
C GLU A 101 -2.11 -12.41 -9.56
N ASP A 102 -2.79 -12.36 -10.71
CA ASP A 102 -2.25 -11.75 -11.92
C ASP A 102 -2.06 -10.24 -11.77
N VAL A 103 -2.98 -9.60 -11.03
CA VAL A 103 -2.86 -8.18 -10.67
C VAL A 103 -1.65 -8.00 -9.75
N ILE A 104 -1.56 -8.79 -8.69
CA ILE A 104 -0.46 -8.72 -7.71
C ILE A 104 0.90 -8.93 -8.40
N LYS A 105 1.02 -9.94 -9.27
CA LYS A 105 2.23 -10.22 -10.05
C LYS A 105 2.60 -9.05 -10.97
N THR A 106 1.62 -8.37 -11.56
CA THR A 106 1.85 -7.19 -12.41
C THR A 106 2.49 -6.05 -11.61
N PHE A 107 1.92 -5.72 -10.45
CA PHE A 107 2.47 -4.69 -9.55
C PHE A 107 3.89 -5.05 -9.06
N ILE A 108 4.13 -6.30 -8.66
CA ILE A 108 5.45 -6.76 -8.24
C ILE A 108 6.47 -6.63 -9.37
N ARG A 109 6.15 -7.08 -10.59
CA ARG A 109 7.06 -6.96 -11.74
C ARG A 109 7.39 -5.51 -12.07
N ALA A 110 6.39 -4.63 -12.10
CA ALA A 110 6.59 -3.22 -12.40
C ALA A 110 7.49 -2.50 -11.37
N SER A 111 7.42 -2.89 -10.09
CA SER A 111 8.34 -2.38 -9.06
C SER A 111 9.80 -2.79 -9.25
N GLN A 112 10.06 -3.89 -9.98
CA GLN A 112 11.41 -4.40 -10.22
C GLN A 112 12.05 -3.75 -11.45
N THR A 113 11.25 -3.42 -12.47
CA THR A 113 11.71 -2.82 -13.74
C THR A 113 12.06 -1.33 -13.63
N SER A 114 11.58 -0.64 -12.59
CA SER A 114 11.84 0.79 -12.39
C SER A 114 13.19 1.11 -11.69
N ASN A 115 14.14 0.15 -11.67
CA ASN A 115 15.49 0.32 -11.10
C ASN A 115 16.55 0.52 -12.19
#